data_AF-A0A438EZP9-F1
#
_entry.id   AF-A0A438EZP9-F1
#
_cell.length_a   1.000
_cell.length_b   1.000
_cell.length_c   1.000
_cell.angle_alpha   90.00
_cell.angle_beta   90.00
_cell.angle_gamma   90.00
#
_symmetry.space_group_name_H-M   'P 1'
#
loop_
_entity.id
_entity.type
_entity.pdbx_description
1 polymer ?
#
loop_
_entity_poly.entity_id
_entity_poly.type
_entity_poly.pdbx_seq_one_letter_code
_entity_poly.pdbx_strand_id
1 'polypeptide(L)' 'MDPGHNTIESFEKFGRKLADIEERIIDRNGNERFKNRVGPVKIPYTLLYPTSEGGITGKGIPNSVSI' A
#
# COMPACT_ATOMS: atom_id res chain seq x y z
N MET A 1 12.71 9.15 -30.50
CA MET A 1 12.53 8.81 -29.08
C MET A 1 12.15 7.34 -29.00
N ASP A 2 12.81 6.56 -28.16
CA ASP A 2 12.49 5.14 -27.96
C ASP A 2 11.20 5.02 -27.12
N PRO A 3 10.12 4.44 -27.63
CA PRO A 3 8.87 4.27 -26.89
C PRO A 3 9.02 3.45 -25.59
N GLY A 4 10.06 2.62 -25.47
CA GLY A 4 10.34 1.87 -24.24
C GLY A 4 10.74 2.75 -23.06
N HIS A 5 11.40 3.89 -23.31
CA HIS A 5 11.94 4.77 -22.27
C HIS A 5 10.86 5.38 -21.37
N ASN A 6 9.73 5.79 -21.97
CA ASN A 6 8.61 6.40 -21.25
C ASN A 6 7.85 5.36 -20.38
N THR A 7 7.78 4.10 -20.83
CA THR A 7 7.05 3.05 -20.09
C THR A 7 7.75 2.68 -18.78
N ILE A 8 9.09 2.58 -18.80
CA ILE A 8 9.87 2.29 -17.60
C ILE A 8 9.77 3.45 -16.60
N GLU A 9 9.92 4.69 -17.07
CA GLU A 9 9.80 5.87 -16.20
C GLU A 9 8.40 5.98 -15.58
N SER A 10 7.35 5.66 -16.35
CA SER A 10 5.97 5.63 -15.86
C SER A 10 5.76 4.54 -14.82
N PHE A 11 6.34 3.36 -15.01
CA PHE A 11 6.28 2.27 -14.05
C PHE A 11 7.02 2.61 -12.74
N GLU A 12 8.18 3.26 -12.82
CA GLU A 12 8.88 3.76 -11.63
C GLU A 12 8.07 4.83 -10.88
N LYS A 13 7.45 5.77 -11.61
CA LYS A 13 6.55 6.76 -11.02
C LYS A 13 5.37 6.09 -10.32
N PHE A 14 4.83 5.03 -10.90
CA PHE A 14 3.77 4.23 -10.27
C PHE A 14 4.26 3.58 -8.96
N GLY A 15 5.44 2.94 -8.96
CA GLY A 15 6.04 2.38 -7.75
C GLY A 15 6.26 3.42 -6.64
N ARG A 16 6.83 4.58 -6.97
CA ARG A 16 6.98 5.70 -6.04
C ARG A 16 5.63 6.15 -5.48
N LYS A 17 4.61 6.23 -6.33
CA LYS A 17 3.26 6.62 -5.90
C LYS A 17 2.64 5.64 -4.92
N LEU A 18 2.91 4.34 -5.07
CA LEU A 18 2.45 3.32 -4.12
C LEU A 18 3.10 3.51 -2.75
N ALA A 19 4.39 3.83 -2.69
CA ALA A 19 5.07 4.14 -1.43
C ALA A 19 4.43 5.35 -0.72
N ASP A 20 4.17 6.46 -1.44
CA ASP A 20 3.46 7.63 -0.90
C ASP A 20 2.06 7.27 -0.37
N ILE A 21 1.37 6.32 -1.01
CA ILE A 21 0.05 5.87 -0.58
C ILE A 21 0.17 5.07 0.72
N GLU A 22 1.18 4.20 0.84
CA GLU A 22 1.42 3.44 2.07
C GLU A 22 1.62 4.36 3.27
N GLU A 23 2.47 5.39 3.12
CA GLU A 23 2.71 6.42 4.16
C GLU A 23 1.41 7.11 4.58
N ARG A 24 0.58 7.52 3.61
CA ARG A 24 -0.73 8.12 3.92
C ARG A 24 -1.66 7.17 4.66
N ILE A 25 -1.60 5.86 4.40
CA ILE A 25 -2.41 4.89 5.13
C ILE A 25 -1.91 4.78 6.57
N ILE A 26 -0.60 4.76 6.80
CA ILE A 26 0.03 4.77 8.12
C ILE A 26 -0.44 6.01 8.91
N ASP A 27 -0.32 7.20 8.32
CA ASP A 27 -0.75 8.45 8.96
C ASP A 27 -2.22 8.43 9.34
N ARG A 28 -3.08 7.93 8.45
CA ARG A 28 -4.52 7.81 8.75
C ARG A 28 -4.78 6.80 9.86
N ASN A 29 -4.05 5.69 9.90
CA ASN A 29 -4.21 4.68 10.95
C ASN A 29 -3.81 5.23 12.32
N GLY A 30 -2.83 6.13 12.39
CA GLY A 30 -2.43 6.83 13.62
C GLY A 30 -3.31 8.02 14.01
N ASN A 31 -4.20 8.47 13.13
CA ASN A 31 -5.05 9.63 13.38
C ASN A 31 -6.32 9.24 14.18
N GLU A 32 -6.38 9.67 15.44
CA GLU A 32 -7.48 9.38 16.37
C GLU A 32 -8.87 9.85 15.89
N ARG A 33 -8.94 10.80 14.96
CA ARG A 33 -10.21 11.22 14.35
C ARG A 33 -10.83 10.09 13.53
N PHE A 34 -10.04 9.16 12.99
CA PHE A 34 -10.50 8.05 12.16
C PHE A 34 -10.69 6.77 12.96
N LYS A 35 -11.70 6.77 13.85
CA LYS A 35 -12.01 5.66 14.78
C LYS A 35 -12.18 4.29 14.11
N ASN A 36 -12.65 4.27 12.86
CA ASN A 36 -12.89 3.04 12.09
C ASN A 36 -11.61 2.42 11.49
N ARG A 37 -10.43 3.03 11.69
CA ARG A 37 -9.16 2.50 11.15
C ARG A 37 -8.42 1.58 12.12
N VAL A 38 -8.81 1.58 13.38
CA VAL A 38 -8.22 0.76 14.45
C VAL A 38 -9.32 0.01 15.20
N GLY A 39 -10.45 0.67 15.45
CA GLY A 39 -11.61 0.09 16.10
C GLY A 39 -11.36 -0.32 17.56
N PRO A 40 -12.37 -0.93 18.21
CA PRO A 40 -12.28 -1.34 19.61
C PRO A 40 -11.28 -2.49 19.85
N VAL A 41 -10.99 -3.28 18.81
CA VAL A 41 -10.05 -4.41 18.86
C VAL A 41 -8.58 -4.00 18.67
N LYS A 42 -8.30 -2.71 18.49
CA LYS A 42 -6.94 -2.15 18.37
C LYS A 42 -6.10 -2.73 17.22
N ILE A 43 -6.73 -3.08 16.09
CA ILE A 43 -6.04 -3.60 14.91
C ILE A 43 -6.05 -2.53 13.81
N PRO A 44 -4.90 -1.94 13.46
CA PRO A 44 -4.80 -0.99 12.37
C PRO A 44 -5.23 -1.59 11.02
N TYR A 45 -5.86 -0.79 10.18
CA TYR A 45 -6.25 -1.20 8.83
C TYR A 45 -5.03 -1.25 7.90
N THR A 46 -4.47 -2.44 7.70
CA THR A 46 -3.25 -2.68 6.90
C THR A 46 -3.49 -3.40 5.58
N LEU A 47 -4.72 -3.82 5.29
CA LEU A 47 -5.06 -4.64 4.11
C LEU A 47 -4.69 -4.01 2.76
N LEU A 48 -4.61 -2.68 2.68
CA LEU A 48 -4.26 -1.94 1.47
C LEU A 48 -2.83 -1.40 1.47
N TYR A 49 -1.95 -1.95 2.31
CA TYR A 49 -0.53 -1.65 2.20
C TYR A 49 -0.01 -2.37 0.95
N PRO A 50 0.58 -1.66 -0.02
CA PRO A 50 1.07 -2.28 -1.25
C PRO A 50 2.08 -3.40 -0.98
N THR A 51 2.91 -3.24 0.05
CA THR A 51 4.01 -4.17 0.36
C THR A 51 3.68 -5.14 1.50
N SER A 52 4.29 -6.32 1.47
CA SER A 52 4.27 -7.30 2.56
C SER A 52 5.52 -8.17 2.55
N GLU A 53 5.87 -8.68 3.73
CA GLU A 53 6.79 -9.80 3.89
C GLU A 53 6.07 -11.13 3.57
N GLY A 54 6.83 -12.22 3.45
CA GLY A 54 6.27 -13.56 3.33
C GLY A 54 5.53 -14.02 4.60
N GLY A 55 4.46 -14.80 4.41
CA GLY A 55 3.65 -15.35 5.50
C GLY A 55 2.28 -14.68 5.67
N ILE A 56 1.63 -14.94 6.80
CA ILE A 56 0.31 -14.38 7.13
C ILE A 56 0.52 -13.04 7.86
N THR A 57 0.43 -11.94 7.11
CA THR A 57 0.80 -10.60 7.62
C THR A 57 -0.37 -9.63 7.77
N GLY A 58 -1.51 -9.92 7.14
CA GLY A 58 -2.65 -8.98 7.09
C GLY A 58 -2.37 -7.71 6.27
N LYS A 59 -1.38 -7.74 5.36
CA LYS A 59 -1.02 -6.67 4.42
C LYS A 59 -0.51 -7.22 3.09
N GLY A 60 -0.30 -6.34 2.10
CA GLY A 60 0.21 -6.68 0.77
C GLY A 60 -0.88 -6.73 -0.28
N ILE A 61 -0.62 -6.11 -1.44
CA ILE A 61 -1.51 -6.16 -2.61
C ILE A 61 -0.76 -6.92 -3.71
N PRO A 62 -1.15 -8.17 -4.01
CA PRO A 62 -0.51 -8.91 -5.09
C PRO A 62 -0.92 -8.31 -6.44
N ASN A 63 -0.03 -8.40 -7.43
CA ASN A 63 -0.34 -7.99 -8.80
C ASN A 63 -1.42 -8.88 -9.45
N SER A 64 -1.66 -10.08 -8.91
CA SER A 64 -2.58 -11.08 -9.46
C SER A 64 -3.27 -11.91 -8.37
N VAL A 65 -4.36 -12.57 -8.73
CA VAL A 65 -4.97 -13.63 -7.92
C VAL A 65 -4.04 -14.84 -7.94
N SER A 66 -3.50 -15.21 -6.78
CA SER A 66 -2.40 -16.17 -6.66
C SER A 66 -2.60 -17.19 -5.54
N ILE A 67 -3.80 -17.25 -4.95
CA ILE A 67 -4.22 -18.18 -3.89
C ILE A 67 -5.66 -18.64 -4.10
#